data_AF-A0A497MJS7-F1
#
_entry.id   AF-A0A497MJS7-F1
#
_cell.length_a   1.000
_cell.length_b   1.000
_cell.length_c   1.000
_cell.angle_alpha   90.00
_cell.angle_beta   90.00
_cell.angle_gamma   90.00
#
_symmetry.space_group_name_H-M   'P 1'
#
loop_
_entity.id
_entity.type
_entity.pdbx_description
1 polymer ?
#
loop_
_entity_poly.entity_id
_entity_poly.type
_entity_poly.pdbx_seq_one_letter_code
_entity_poly.pdbx_strand_id
1 'polypeptide(L)'
;MRLRFPKTLVAVVLVLSSIYMVCGGIYVLVESRENDYVNQLWVQHRQTGRLTPIFPSLRSQIIGEGYVVGTILSLGVVGLLLPYVGLRFRISSDAMKTILAASILLLLISIYLTFSIYFSKLNGDAWP
;
A
#
# COMPACT_ATOMS: atom_id res chain seq x y z
N MET A 1 -12.34 32.34 15.47
CA MET A 1 -11.04 31.64 15.63
C MET A 1 -10.69 30.95 14.31
N ARG A 2 -9.58 31.30 13.65
CA ARG A 2 -9.08 30.53 12.49
C ARG A 2 -8.34 29.29 12.99
N LEU A 3 -8.88 28.10 12.74
CA LEU A 3 -8.17 26.83 12.93
C LEU A 3 -6.94 26.83 12.02
N ARG A 4 -5.76 27.16 12.58
CA ARG A 4 -4.49 26.94 11.89
C ARG A 4 -4.14 25.47 12.03
N PHE A 5 -4.60 24.64 11.10
CA PHE A 5 -4.10 23.28 11.00
C PHE A 5 -2.60 23.33 10.71
N PRO A 6 -1.77 22.58 11.45
CA PRO A 6 -0.34 22.52 11.16
C PRO A 6 -0.17 21.92 9.75
N LYS A 7 0.63 22.56 8.90
CA LYS A 7 0.86 22.16 7.50
C LYS A 7 1.24 20.68 7.36
N THR A 8 1.95 20.13 8.35
CA THR A 8 2.33 18.72 8.43
C THR A 8 1.12 17.79 8.57
N LEU A 9 0.12 18.16 9.38
CA LEU A 9 -1.10 17.35 9.53
C LEU A 9 -1.88 17.30 8.22
N VAL A 10 -2.00 18.44 7.53
CA VAL A 10 -2.65 18.49 6.22
C VAL A 10 -1.92 17.59 5.21
N ALA A 11 -0.59 17.64 5.17
CA ALA A 11 0.20 16.78 4.30
C ALA A 11 0.00 15.28 4.61
N VAL A 12 0.00 14.90 5.90
CA VAL A 12 -0.24 13.51 6.32
C VAL A 12 -1.63 13.04 5.90
N VAL A 13 -2.67 13.86 6.13
CA VAL A 13 -4.04 13.52 5.73
C VAL A 13 -4.16 13.35 4.21
N LEU A 14 -3.51 14.21 3.43
CA LEU A 14 -3.50 14.09 1.97
C LEU A 14 -2.82 12.80 1.51
N VAL A 15 -1.68 12.45 2.10
CA VAL A 15 -0.97 11.19 1.78
C VAL A 15 -1.83 9.98 2.13
N LEU A 16 -2.40 9.92 3.34
CA LEU A 16 -3.25 8.81 3.78
C LEU A 16 -4.50 8.69 2.91
N SER A 17 -5.13 9.80 2.55
CA SER A 17 -6.31 9.80 1.67
C SER A 17 -5.94 9.33 0.25
N SER A 18 -4.77 9.71 -0.25
CA SER A 18 -4.28 9.28 -1.56
C SER A 18 -4.01 7.78 -1.58
N ILE A 19 -3.37 7.25 -0.54
CA ILE A 19 -3.14 5.80 -0.39
C ILE A 19 -4.48 5.08 -0.32
N TYR A 20 -5.41 5.54 0.52
CA TYR A 20 -6.74 4.95 0.64
C TYR A 20 -7.48 4.88 -0.71
N MET A 21 -7.44 5.95 -1.50
CA MET A 21 -8.07 5.99 -2.82
C MET A 21 -7.39 5.04 -3.81
N VAL A 22 -6.06 5.05 -3.89
CA VAL A 22 -5.29 4.22 -4.83
C VAL A 22 -5.43 2.72 -4.51
N CYS A 23 -5.57 2.37 -3.23
CA CYS A 23 -5.68 0.97 -2.80
C CYS A 23 -7.11 0.43 -2.87
N GLY A 24 -8.00 1.06 -3.64
CA GLY A 24 -9.36 0.58 -3.85
C GLY A 24 -10.33 0.89 -2.71
N GLY A 25 -10.02 1.83 -1.82
CA GLY A 25 -10.92 2.21 -0.72
C GLY A 25 -12.30 2.68 -1.22
N ILE A 26 -12.33 3.44 -2.32
CA ILE A 26 -13.58 3.86 -2.97
C ILE A 26 -14.32 2.65 -3.56
N TYR A 27 -13.60 1.74 -4.23
CA TYR A 27 -14.19 0.53 -4.80
C TYR A 27 -14.88 -0.31 -3.72
N VAL A 28 -14.17 -0.58 -2.62
CA VAL A 28 -14.73 -1.33 -1.47
C VAL A 28 -15.96 -0.64 -0.90
N LEU A 29 -15.93 0.70 -0.73
CA LEU A 29 -17.07 1.45 -0.18
C LEU A 29 -18.33 1.37 -1.05
N VAL A 30 -18.16 1.31 -2.37
CA VAL A 30 -19.28 1.24 -3.33
C VAL A 30 -19.77 -0.20 -3.46
N GLU A 31 -18.88 -1.13 -3.77
CA GLU A 31 -19.22 -2.50 -4.14
C GLU A 31 -19.66 -3.36 -2.95
N SER A 32 -19.20 -3.05 -1.74
CA SER A 32 -19.63 -3.76 -0.51
C SER A 32 -21.12 -3.67 -0.23
N ARG A 33 -21.85 -2.74 -0.87
CA ARG A 33 -23.31 -2.60 -0.73
C ARG A 33 -24.08 -3.67 -1.49
N GLU A 34 -23.51 -4.16 -2.59
CA GLU A 34 -24.14 -5.11 -3.50
C GLU A 34 -23.48 -6.49 -3.43
N ASN A 35 -22.22 -6.54 -2.99
CA ASN A 35 -21.36 -7.71 -3.07
C ASN A 35 -20.70 -8.03 -1.72
N ASP A 36 -21.27 -8.96 -0.96
CA ASP A 36 -20.75 -9.37 0.36
C ASP A 36 -19.31 -9.90 0.32
N TYR A 37 -18.88 -10.47 -0.82
CA TYR A 37 -17.53 -10.99 -0.96
C TYR A 37 -16.45 -9.90 -0.86
N VAL A 38 -16.79 -8.65 -1.16
CA VAL A 38 -15.85 -7.51 -1.12
C VAL A 38 -15.39 -7.23 0.30
N ASN A 39 -16.22 -7.54 1.30
CA ASN A 39 -15.91 -7.34 2.72
C ASN A 39 -15.01 -8.44 3.32
N GLN A 40 -14.56 -9.40 2.50
CA GLN A 40 -13.71 -10.50 2.97
C GLN A 40 -12.24 -10.07 3.11
N LEU A 41 -11.60 -10.51 4.19
CA LEU A 41 -10.15 -10.33 4.37
C LEU A 41 -9.32 -11.36 3.59
N TRP A 42 -9.91 -12.53 3.34
CA TRP A 42 -9.28 -13.66 2.68
C TRP A 42 -10.32 -14.35 1.80
N VAL A 43 -9.89 -14.83 0.64
CA VAL A 43 -10.69 -15.66 -0.26
C VAL A 43 -9.99 -17.00 -0.48
N GLN A 44 -10.77 -18.06 -0.66
CA GLN A 44 -10.23 -19.36 -1.03
C GLN A 44 -9.99 -19.42 -2.54
N HIS A 45 -8.75 -19.66 -2.93
CA HIS A 45 -8.39 -19.84 -4.33
C HIS A 45 -9.03 -21.12 -4.90
N ARG A 46 -9.76 -21.00 -6.01
CA ARG A 46 -10.59 -22.10 -6.53
C ARG A 46 -9.81 -23.35 -6.91
N GLN A 47 -8.60 -23.20 -7.46
CA GLN A 47 -7.83 -24.34 -7.96
C GLN A 47 -6.98 -25.00 -6.88
N THR A 48 -6.39 -24.20 -5.98
CA THR A 48 -5.43 -24.69 -4.98
C THR A 48 -6.04 -24.86 -3.60
N GLY A 49 -7.25 -24.35 -3.37
CA GLY A 49 -7.89 -24.32 -2.05
C GLY A 49 -7.20 -23.42 -1.03
N ARG A 50 -6.10 -22.74 -1.41
CA ARG A 50 -5.30 -21.89 -0.51
C ARG A 50 -6.04 -20.60 -0.20
N LEU A 51 -5.96 -20.15 1.05
CA LEU A 51 -6.43 -18.83 1.45
C LEU A 51 -5.46 -17.76 0.95
N THR A 52 -5.98 -16.74 0.29
CA THR A 52 -5.22 -15.61 -0.26
C THR A 52 -5.93 -14.30 0.09
N PRO A 53 -5.21 -13.22 0.45
CA PRO A 53 -5.80 -11.91 0.62
C PRO A 53 -5.97 -11.19 -0.73
N ILE A 54 -5.59 -11.80 -1.85
CA ILE A 54 -5.64 -11.23 -3.19
C ILE A 54 -6.72 -11.93 -3.99
N PHE A 55 -7.66 -11.17 -4.52
CA PHE A 55 -8.73 -11.74 -5.32
C PHE A 55 -8.21 -12.05 -6.74
N PRO A 56 -8.41 -13.28 -7.28
CA PRO A 56 -7.84 -13.70 -8.56
C PRO A 56 -8.66 -13.15 -9.76
N SER A 57 -8.76 -11.83 -9.85
CA SER A 57 -9.40 -11.10 -10.96
C SER A 57 -8.88 -9.67 -11.00
N LEU A 58 -8.54 -9.18 -12.19
CA LEU A 58 -8.13 -7.78 -12.39
C LEU A 58 -9.28 -6.77 -12.21
N ARG A 59 -10.54 -7.24 -12.19
CA ARG A 59 -11.73 -6.38 -12.14
C ARG A 59 -12.38 -6.33 -10.76
N SER A 60 -11.95 -7.18 -9.85
CA SER A 60 -12.53 -7.32 -8.53
C SER A 60 -11.46 -7.24 -7.47
N GLN A 61 -11.85 -6.75 -6.31
CA GLN A 61 -10.97 -6.58 -5.17
C GLN A 61 -11.75 -6.90 -3.89
N ILE A 62 -11.06 -7.46 -2.91
CA ILE A 62 -11.58 -7.63 -1.55
C ILE A 62 -10.89 -6.64 -0.60
N ILE A 63 -11.49 -6.36 0.55
CA ILE A 63 -10.94 -5.41 1.52
C ILE A 63 -9.56 -5.84 2.01
N GLY A 64 -9.31 -7.15 2.15
CA GLY A 64 -7.99 -7.70 2.48
C GLY A 64 -6.90 -7.28 1.49
N GLU A 65 -7.20 -7.30 0.19
CA GLU A 65 -6.29 -6.87 -0.87
C GLU A 65 -5.95 -5.39 -0.72
N GLY A 66 -6.95 -4.56 -0.40
CA GLY A 66 -6.75 -3.13 -0.17
C GLY A 66 -5.80 -2.84 0.99
N TYR A 67 -5.88 -3.61 2.08
CA TYR A 67 -4.94 -3.48 3.21
C TYR A 67 -3.52 -3.90 2.85
N VAL A 68 -3.37 -5.01 2.11
CA VAL A 68 -2.06 -5.50 1.67
C VAL A 68 -1.40 -4.49 0.74
N VAL A 69 -2.09 -4.06 -0.32
CA VAL A 69 -1.58 -3.09 -1.29
C VAL A 69 -1.31 -1.74 -0.60
N GLY A 70 -2.19 -1.30 0.30
CA GLY A 70 -2.00 -0.08 1.08
C GLY A 70 -0.78 -0.10 1.97
N THR A 71 -0.49 -1.24 2.59
CA THR A 71 0.73 -1.42 3.40
C THR A 71 1.98 -1.34 2.53
N ILE A 72 1.98 -2.03 1.39
CA ILE A 72 3.10 -2.04 0.43
C ILE A 72 3.39 -0.63 -0.12
N LEU A 73 2.35 0.11 -0.49
CA LEU A 73 2.51 1.49 -0.99
C LEU A 73 2.96 2.45 0.13
N SER A 74 2.46 2.25 1.35
CA SER A 74 2.91 3.04 2.52
C SER A 74 4.40 2.85 2.79
N LEU A 75 4.94 1.62 2.66
CA LEU A 75 6.37 1.37 2.76
C LEU A 75 7.16 2.11 1.67
N GLY A 76 6.65 2.14 0.44
CA GLY A 76 7.23 2.92 -0.66
C GLY A 76 7.28 4.42 -0.35
N VAL A 77 6.17 4.98 0.17
CA VAL A 77 6.11 6.39 0.60
C VAL A 77 7.11 6.69 1.71
N VAL A 78 7.21 5.82 2.73
CA VAL A 78 8.22 5.97 3.80
C VAL A 78 9.63 5.93 3.22
N GLY A 79 9.92 5.00 2.31
CA GLY A 79 11.19 4.92 1.59
C GLY A 79 11.55 6.21 0.85
N LEU A 80 10.58 6.88 0.21
CA LEU A 80 10.81 8.18 -0.44
C LEU A 80 11.05 9.33 0.55
N LEU A 81 10.41 9.29 1.72
CA LEU A 81 10.46 10.38 2.70
C LEU A 81 11.69 10.34 3.61
N LEU A 82 12.26 9.16 3.85
CA LEU A 82 13.40 8.97 4.75
C LEU A 82 14.63 9.85 4.42
N PRO A 83 15.09 9.98 3.17
CA PRO A 83 16.22 10.84 2.84
C PRO A 83 15.92 12.33 3.11
N TYR A 84 14.69 12.77 2.83
CA TYR A 84 14.26 14.14 3.10
C TYR A 84 14.31 14.46 4.61
N VAL A 85 13.84 13.53 5.44
CA VAL A 85 13.94 13.64 6.90
C VAL A 85 15.39 13.72 7.34
N GLY A 86 16.27 12.87 6.79
CA GLY A 86 17.69 12.88 7.10
C GLY A 86 18.38 14.21 6.80
N LEU A 87 18.07 14.81 5.65
CA LEU A 87 18.56 16.14 5.27
C LEU A 87 18.03 17.25 6.19
N ARG A 88 16.72 17.21 6.52
CA ARG A 88 16.08 18.21 7.37
C ARG A 88 16.69 18.28 8.76
N PHE A 89 17.06 17.13 9.34
CA PHE A 89 17.66 17.04 10.67
C PHE A 89 19.20 17.08 10.67
N ARG A 90 19.84 17.35 9.52
CA ARG A 90 21.30 17.46 9.38
C ARG A 90 22.05 16.25 9.96
N ILE A 91 21.56 15.05 9.64
CA ILE A 91 22.18 13.79 10.07
C ILE A 91 23.61 13.69 9.49
N SER A 92 24.51 13.02 10.21
CA SER A 92 25.90 12.83 9.78
C SER A 92 25.98 12.10 8.44
N SER A 93 27.07 12.34 7.69
CA SER A 93 27.27 11.74 6.37
C SER A 93 27.18 10.21 6.41
N ASP A 94 27.75 9.58 7.44
CA ASP A 94 27.74 8.12 7.56
C ASP A 94 26.35 7.56 7.84
N ALA A 95 25.58 8.20 8.73
CA ALA A 95 24.19 7.80 8.97
C ALA A 95 23.28 8.10 7.76
N MET A 96 23.57 9.15 6.97
CA MET A 96 22.85 9.46 5.75
C MET A 96 23.03 8.38 4.67
N LYS A 97 24.23 7.79 4.56
CA LYS A 97 24.47 6.63 3.66
C LYS A 97 23.59 5.45 4.04
N THR A 98 23.47 5.14 5.34
CA THR A 98 22.60 4.08 5.84
C THR A 98 21.13 4.38 5.55
N ILE A 99 20.68 5.62 5.78
CA ILE A 99 19.31 6.06 5.46
C ILE A 99 19.02 5.88 3.97
N LEU A 100 19.95 6.27 3.10
CA LEU A 100 19.79 6.13 1.66
C LEU A 100 19.69 4.65 1.24
N ALA A 101 20.55 3.78 1.80
CA ALA A 101 20.51 2.35 1.53
C ALA A 101 19.17 1.73 1.97
N ALA A 102 18.69 2.06 3.18
CA ALA A 102 17.39 1.60 3.67
C ALA A 102 16.23 2.11 2.80
N SER A 103 16.31 3.37 2.35
CA SER A 103 15.31 3.98 1.47
C SER A 103 15.23 3.24 0.13
N ILE A 104 16.37 2.96 -0.50
CA ILE A 104 16.43 2.19 -1.76
C ILE A 104 15.86 0.79 -1.55
N LEU A 105 16.23 0.12 -0.46
CA LEU A 105 15.72 -1.23 -0.17
C LEU A 105 14.20 -1.25 0.02
N LEU A 106 13.63 -0.30 0.76
CA LEU A 106 12.18 -0.18 0.93
C LEU A 106 11.45 0.05 -0.39
N LEU A 107 12.01 0.87 -1.28
CA LEU A 107 11.45 1.10 -2.61
C LEU A 107 11.49 -0.16 -3.47
N LEU A 108 12.62 -0.87 -3.48
CA LEU A 108 12.76 -2.12 -4.25
C LEU A 108 11.78 -3.19 -3.74
N ILE A 109 11.64 -3.35 -2.43
CA ILE A 109 10.67 -4.28 -1.83
C ILE A 109 9.24 -3.89 -2.21
N SER A 110 8.89 -2.60 -2.09
CA SER A 110 7.55 -2.12 -2.43
C SER A 110 7.21 -2.36 -3.91
N ILE A 111 8.13 -2.04 -4.82
CA ILE A 111 7.99 -2.28 -6.26
C ILE A 111 7.85 -3.78 -6.53
N TYR A 112 8.74 -4.60 -5.99
CA TYR A 112 8.73 -6.05 -6.18
C TYR A 112 7.41 -6.68 -5.74
N LEU A 113 6.93 -6.36 -4.54
CA LEU A 113 5.68 -6.91 -4.01
C LEU A 113 4.47 -6.45 -4.82
N THR A 114 4.45 -5.19 -5.26
CA THR A 114 3.38 -4.66 -6.11
C THR A 114 3.31 -5.42 -7.43
N PHE A 115 4.44 -5.62 -8.11
CA PHE A 115 4.48 -6.40 -9.35
C PHE A 115 4.16 -7.88 -9.11
N SER A 116 4.61 -8.46 -8.01
CA SER A 116 4.29 -9.85 -7.64
C SER A 116 2.78 -10.07 -7.50
N ILE A 117 2.06 -9.15 -6.82
CA ILE A 117 0.59 -9.18 -6.75
C ILE A 117 -0.02 -9.00 -8.14
N TYR A 118 0.44 -8.01 -8.90
CA TYR A 118 -0.09 -7.73 -10.24
C TYR A 118 0.00 -8.96 -11.16
N PHE A 119 1.17 -9.61 -11.22
CA PHE A 119 1.36 -10.81 -12.05
C PHE A 119 0.56 -12.00 -11.54
N SER A 120 0.42 -12.18 -10.22
CA SER A 120 -0.46 -13.20 -9.66
C SER A 120 -1.92 -12.96 -10.09
N LYS A 121 -2.42 -11.72 -10.03
CA LYS A 121 -3.78 -11.38 -10.51
C LYS A 121 -3.93 -11.58 -12.01
N LEU A 122 -2.90 -11.27 -12.79
CA LEU A 122 -2.89 -11.45 -14.25
C LEU A 122 -2.98 -12.92 -14.64
N ASN A 123 -2.25 -13.78 -13.92
CA ASN A 123 -2.23 -15.23 -14.16
C ASN A 123 -3.41 -15.96 -13.49
N GLY A 124 -4.11 -15.30 -12.57
CA GLY A 124 -5.15 -15.93 -11.74
C GLY A 124 -4.58 -16.88 -10.69
N ASP A 125 -3.32 -16.70 -10.29
CA ASP A 125 -2.66 -17.48 -9.24
C ASP A 125 -3.03 -16.95 -7.85
N ALA A 126 -2.94 -17.79 -6.82
CA ALA A 126 -3.02 -17.34 -5.43
C ALA A 126 -1.73 -16.60 -5.03
N TRP A 127 -1.86 -15.47 -4.33
CA TRP A 127 -0.75 -14.75 -3.72
C TRP A 127 -0.93 -14.68 -2.19
N PRO A 128 0.11 -14.75 -1.36
CA PRO A 128 1.46 -15.14 -1.72
C PRO A 128 1.56 -16.63 -2.10
#